data_AF-A0A3B1C828-F1
#
_entry.id   AF-A0A3B1C828-F1
#
_cell.length_a   1.000
_cell.length_b   1.000
_cell.length_c   1.000
_cell.angle_alpha   90.00
_cell.angle_beta   90.00
_cell.angle_gamma   90.00
#
_symmetry.space_group_name_H-M   'P 1'
#
loop_
_entity.id
_entity.type
_entity.pdbx_description
1 polymer ?
#
loop_
_entity_poly.entity_id
_entity_poly.type
_entity_poly.pdbx_seq_one_letter_code
_entity_poly.pdbx_strand_id
1 'polypeptide(L)' 'MFRTEQDCVDYIKSIRWANGFECSVCGSIRYWEKNKNRYECKDCHSETTVKS' A
#
# COMPACT_ATOMS: atom_id res chain seq x y z
N MET A 1 -9.48 -0.80 21.73
CA MET A 1 -10.73 -0.54 21.00
C MET A 1 -10.40 0.51 19.95
N PHE A 2 -10.13 0.10 18.71
CA PHE A 2 -9.79 1.04 17.62
C PHE A 2 -11.07 1.78 17.25
N ARG A 3 -11.09 3.10 17.47
CA ARG A 3 -12.33 3.90 17.51
C ARG A 3 -12.90 4.26 16.13
N THR A 4 -12.14 4.04 15.05
CA THR A 4 -12.53 4.37 13.67
C THR A 4 -11.66 3.60 12.68
N GLU A 5 -12.23 3.11 11.58
CA GLU A 5 -11.49 2.40 10.53
C GLU A 5 -10.37 3.28 9.93
N GLN A 6 -10.55 4.60 9.88
CA GLN A 6 -9.56 5.57 9.41
C GLN A 6 -8.24 5.52 10.19
N ASP A 7 -8.28 5.52 11.53
CA ASP A 7 -7.07 5.44 12.38
C ASP A 7 -6.32 4.12 12.19
N CYS A 8 -7.04 3.03 11.97
CA CYS A 8 -6.44 1.73 11.66
C CYS A 8 -5.71 1.77 10.31
N VAL A 9 -6.30 2.42 9.30
CA VAL A 9 -5.71 2.55 7.96
C VAL A 9 -4.49 3.46 7.99
N ASP A 10 -4.53 4.60 8.69
CA ASP A 10 -3.40 5.53 8.77
C ASP A 10 -2.24 4.93 9.60
N TYR A 11 -2.55 4.20 10.67
CA TYR A 11 -1.54 3.43 11.39
C TYR A 11 -0.92 2.33 10.52
N ILE A 12 -1.72 1.55 9.78
CA ILE A 12 -1.22 0.52 8.88
C ILE A 12 -0.44 1.12 7.71
N LYS A 13 -0.84 2.27 7.17
CA LYS A 13 -0.09 2.99 6.11
C LYS A 13 1.25 3.51 6.63
N SER A 14 1.29 4.06 7.84
CA SER A 14 2.54 4.53 8.44
C SER A 14 3.49 3.37 8.75
N ILE A 15 2.99 2.18 9.06
CA ILE A 15 3.82 0.97 9.21
C ILE A 15 4.22 0.39 7.84
N ARG A 16 3.27 0.24 6.92
CA ARG A 16 3.50 -0.41 5.63
C ARG A 16 4.39 0.43 4.72
N TRP A 17 4.22 1.74 4.68
CA TRP A 17 4.88 2.61 3.70
C TRP A 17 5.73 3.71 4.31
N ALA A 18 6.28 3.52 5.51
CA ALA A 18 7.20 4.47 6.14
C ALA A 18 8.37 4.88 5.22
N ASN A 19 8.84 3.95 4.38
CA ASN A 19 10.05 4.11 3.56
C ASN A 19 9.84 3.85 2.06
N GLY A 20 8.59 3.77 1.59
CA GLY A 20 8.25 3.48 0.20
C GLY A 20 7.08 2.52 0.04
N PHE A 21 6.76 2.16 -1.21
CA PHE A 21 5.67 1.21 -1.49
C PHE A 21 6.07 -0.21 -1.05
N GLU A 22 5.22 -0.81 -0.23
CA GLU A 22 5.25 -2.22 0.16
C GLU A 22 3.89 -2.87 -0.14
N CYS A 23 3.89 -3.95 -0.90
CA CYS A 23 2.66 -4.64 -1.27
C CYS A 23 1.94 -5.17 -0.02
N SER A 24 0.69 -4.76 0.18
CA SER A 24 -0.14 -5.23 1.29
C SER A 24 -0.55 -6.71 1.22
N VAL A 25 -0.38 -7.35 0.05
CA VAL A 25 -0.78 -8.74 -0.21
C VAL A 25 0.36 -9.71 0.10
N CYS A 26 1.59 -9.39 -0.33
CA CYS A 26 2.75 -10.27 -0.18
C CYS A 26 3.94 -9.66 0.58
N GLY A 27 3.89 -8.38 0.95
CA GLY A 27 4.99 -7.67 1.60
C GLY A 27 6.13 -7.28 0.65
N SER A 28 5.97 -7.43 -0.66
CA SER A 28 7.04 -7.06 -1.60
C SER A 28 7.13 -5.56 -1.81
N ILE A 29 8.35 -5.04 -1.72
CA ILE A 29 8.70 -3.65 -2.04
C ILE A 29 8.97 -3.43 -3.54
N ARG A 30 8.89 -4.49 -4.36
CA ARG A 30 9.10 -4.38 -5.80
C ARG A 30 7.78 -4.06 -6.48
N TYR A 31 7.73 -2.92 -7.16
CA TYR A 31 6.55 -2.49 -7.88
C TYR A 31 6.86 -1.91 -9.27
N TRP A 32 5.83 -1.85 -10.09
CA TRP A 32 5.74 -1.08 -11.32
C TRP A 32 4.83 0.10 -11.07
N GLU A 33 5.30 1.30 -11.38
CA GLU A 33 4.43 2.47 -11.48
C GLU A 33 3.77 2.46 -12.86
N LYS A 34 2.46 2.21 -12.91
CA LYS A 34 1.72 2.13 -14.18
C LYS A 34 1.24 3.49 -14.65
N ASN A 35 0.76 4.34 -13.74
CA ASN A 35 0.18 5.67 -14.02
C ASN A 35 0.23 6.52 -12.75
N LYS A 36 -0.14 7.82 -12.84
CA LYS A 36 -0.34 8.70 -11.67
C LYS A 36 -1.17 7.97 -10.60
N ASN A 37 -0.52 7.60 -9.51
CA ASN A 37 -1.09 6.95 -8.32
C ASN A 37 -1.49 5.48 -8.47
N ARG A 38 -0.99 4.77 -9.49
CA ARG A 38 -1.28 3.35 -9.69
C ARG A 38 0.01 2.52 -9.68
N TYR A 39 0.14 1.67 -8.67
CA TYR A 39 1.29 0.82 -8.41
C TYR A 39 0.89 -0.64 -8.55
N GLU A 40 1.69 -1.45 -9.23
CA GLU A 40 1.49 -2.90 -9.33
C GLU A 40 2.65 -3.64 -8.71
N CYS A 41 2.39 -4.59 -7.82
CA CYS A 41 3.45 -5.41 -7.23
C CYS A 41 4.06 -6.36 -8.28
N LYS A 42 5.39 -6.44 -8.37
CA LYS A 42 6.06 -7.36 -9.32
C LYS A 42 5.94 -8.83 -8.93
N ASP A 43 5.68 -9.13 -7.67
CA ASP A 43 5.72 -10.51 -7.15
C ASP A 43 4.33 -11.17 -7.14
N CYS A 44 3.31 -10.49 -6.62
CA CYS A 44 1.95 -11.03 -6.59
C CYS A 44 1.02 -10.41 -7.65
N HIS A 45 1.52 -9.45 -8.44
CA HIS A 45 0.75 -8.74 -9.48
C HIS A 45 -0.47 -8.00 -8.93
N SER A 46 -0.52 -7.73 -7.61
CA SER A 46 -1.60 -6.95 -7.00
C SER A 46 -1.50 -5.48 -7.42
N GLU A 47 -2.60 -4.92 -7.90
CA GLU A 47 -2.68 -3.50 -8.24
C GLU A 47 -3.17 -2.70 -7.05
N THR A 48 -2.32 -1.77 -6.59
CA THR A 48 -2.62 -0.81 -5.55
C THR A 48 -2.82 0.56 -6.19
N THR A 49 -4.05 1.05 -6.13
CA THR A 49 -4.36 2.42 -6.57
C THR A 49 -4.49 3.28 -5.33
N VAL A 50 -3.68 4.32 -5.21
CA VAL A 50 -3.83 5.32 -4.15
C VAL A 50 -4.93 6.28 -4.61
N LYS A 51 -6.18 5.96 -4.27
CA LYS A 51 -7.29 6.91 -4.40
C LYS A 51 -7.37 7.74 -3.12
N SER A 52 -7.56 9.05 -3.30
CA SER A 52 -7.86 10.02 -2.25
C SER A 52 -9.13 9.67 -1.49
#